data_AF-A0A520GG79-F1
#
_entry.id   AF-A0A520GG79-F1
#
_cell.length_a   1.000
_cell.length_b   1.000
_cell.length_c   1.000
_cell.angle_alpha   90.00
_cell.angle_beta   90.00
_cell.angle_gamma   90.00
#
_symmetry.space_group_name_H-M   'P 1'
#
loop_
_entity.id
_entity.type
_entity.pdbx_description
1 polymer ?
#
loop_
_entity_poly.entity_id
_entity_poly.type
_entity_poly.pdbx_seq_one_letter_code
_entity_poly.pdbx_strand_id
1 'polypeptide(L)' 'MSGNPLVHNASLCPEIGYFYEANDVEAGAAQLLAAIDTHDAQAEAYALRQQAALARFRPGHADITARYTVLLGELFAAQ' A
#
# COMPACT_ATOMS: atom_id res chain seq x y z
N MET A 1 8.73 13.39 4.04
CA MET A 1 8.74 11.92 4.07
C MET A 1 7.31 11.45 4.29
N SER A 2 6.72 10.75 3.32
CA SER A 2 5.43 10.08 3.51
C SER A 2 5.60 8.98 4.56
N GLY A 3 4.83 9.02 5.65
CA GLY A 3 4.97 8.13 6.82
C GLY A 3 4.55 6.67 6.62
N ASN A 4 4.78 6.09 5.44
CA ASN A 4 4.47 4.69 5.17
C ASN A 4 5.64 3.81 5.63
N PRO A 5 5.38 2.73 6.41
CA PRO A 5 6.44 1.81 6.81
C PRO A 5 7.07 1.12 5.60
N LEU A 6 8.40 0.94 5.64
CA LEU A 6 9.13 0.23 4.58
C LEU A 6 8.83 -1.28 4.61
N VAL A 7 8.69 -1.86 5.80
CA VAL A 7 8.30 -3.25 6.05
C VAL A 7 6.98 -3.24 6.81
N HIS A 8 5.96 -3.98 6.36
CA HIS A 8 4.63 -3.98 7.01
C HIS A 8 3.80 -5.24 6.71
N ASN A 9 2.67 -5.36 7.41
CA ASN A 9 1.66 -6.41 7.22
C ASN A 9 0.26 -5.90 6.86
N ALA A 10 0.13 -4.62 6.48
CA ALA A 10 -1.14 -4.06 6.04
C ALA A 10 -1.65 -4.75 4.76
N SER A 11 -2.67 -5.60 4.90
CA SER A 11 -3.26 -6.40 3.82
C SER A 11 -4.04 -5.59 2.79
N LEU A 12 -4.30 -4.31 3.06
CA LEU A 12 -4.93 -3.39 2.11
C LEU A 12 -4.04 -3.09 0.90
N CYS A 13 -2.72 -3.15 1.08
CA CYS A 13 -1.73 -2.77 0.08
C CYS A 13 -0.49 -3.70 0.10
N PRO A 14 -0.67 -5.01 -0.10
CA PRO A 14 0.44 -5.96 -0.04
C PRO A 14 1.50 -5.75 -1.13
N GLU A 15 1.18 -4.99 -2.17
CA GLU A 15 2.11 -4.63 -3.25
C GLU A 15 3.03 -3.45 -2.92
N ILE A 16 2.79 -2.77 -1.79
CA ILE A 16 3.60 -1.64 -1.32
C ILE A 16 4.56 -2.16 -0.24
N GLY A 17 5.74 -1.56 -0.15
CA GLY A 17 6.78 -1.93 0.80
C GLY A 17 7.33 -3.35 0.61
N TYR A 18 7.92 -3.85 1.69
CA TYR A 18 8.24 -5.25 1.90
C TYR A 18 7.14 -5.84 2.80
N PHE A 19 6.19 -6.53 2.17
CA PHE A 19 5.01 -7.05 2.84
C PHE A 19 5.24 -8.44 3.45
N TYR A 20 4.69 -8.68 4.64
CA TYR A 20 4.54 -10.02 5.23
C TYR A 20 3.10 -10.24 5.69
N GLU A 21 2.63 -11.49 5.66
CA GLU A 21 1.23 -11.79 5.90
C GLU A 21 0.89 -11.85 7.40
N ALA A 22 -0.22 -11.23 7.79
CA ALA A 22 -0.76 -11.27 9.15
C ALA A 22 0.32 -10.98 10.21
N ASN A 23 0.55 -11.92 11.13
CA ASN A 23 1.58 -11.81 12.17
C ASN A 23 2.68 -12.87 11.98
N ASP A 24 2.97 -13.27 10.74
CA ASP A 24 4.11 -14.15 10.44
C ASP A 24 5.42 -13.40 10.71
N VAL A 25 5.97 -13.62 11.91
CA VAL A 25 7.15 -12.90 12.40
C VAL A 25 8.39 -13.33 11.64
N GLU A 26 8.49 -14.60 11.27
CA GLU A 26 9.58 -15.15 10.48
C GLU A 26 9.62 -14.53 9.07
N ALA A 27 8.46 -14.43 8.41
CA ALA A 27 8.35 -13.74 7.13
C ALA A 27 8.67 -12.25 7.27
N GLY A 28 8.18 -11.60 8.34
CA GLY A 28 8.51 -10.21 8.64
C GLY A 28 10.01 -9.98 8.84
N ALA A 29 10.69 -10.88 9.54
CA ALA A 29 12.14 -10.84 9.74
C ALA A 29 12.89 -11.03 8.41
N ALA A 30 12.45 -11.98 7.57
CA ALA A 30 13.04 -12.18 6.25
C ALA A 30 12.90 -10.93 5.36
N GLN A 31 11.75 -10.26 5.40
CA GLN A 31 11.53 -9.01 4.67
C GLN A 31 12.37 -7.85 5.19
N LEU A 32 12.57 -7.76 6.51
CA LEU A 32 13.46 -6.77 7.11
C LEU A 32 14.91 -6.96 6.65
N LEU A 33 15.40 -8.20 6.66
CA LEU A 33 16.75 -8.52 6.17
C LEU A 33 16.88 -8.19 4.68
N ALA A 34 15.91 -8.58 3.85
CA ALA A 34 15.90 -8.26 2.42
C ALA A 34 15.92 -6.74 2.18
N ALA A 35 15.20 -5.96 2.98
CA ALA A 35 15.22 -4.51 2.90
C ALA A 35 16.60 -3.94 3.24
N ILE A 36 17.25 -4.42 4.31
CA ILE A 36 18.59 -3.99 4.71
C ILE A 36 19.61 -4.30 3.60
N ASP A 37 19.56 -5.50 3.03
CA ASP A 37 20.59 -5.97 2.11
C ASP A 37 20.47 -5.37 0.70
N THR A 38 19.25 -5.02 0.28
CA THR A 38 18.99 -4.72 -1.14
C THR A 38 18.41 -3.34 -1.42
N HIS A 39 17.78 -2.67 -0.45
CA HIS A 39 16.98 -1.48 -0.71
C HIS A 39 17.77 -0.34 -1.34
N ASP A 40 18.94 -0.02 -0.78
CA ASP A 40 19.77 1.10 -1.25
C ASP A 40 20.23 0.89 -2.70
N ALA A 41 20.61 -0.34 -3.05
CA ALA A 41 21.03 -0.68 -4.40
C ALA A 41 19.91 -0.54 -5.45
N GLN A 42 18.65 -0.58 -5.03
CA GLN A 42 17.48 -0.49 -5.90
C GLN A 42 16.58 0.72 -5.60
N ALA A 43 17.06 1.71 -4.83
CA ALA A 43 16.22 2.74 -4.23
C ALA A 43 15.40 3.54 -5.26
N GLU A 44 15.99 3.88 -6.41
CA GLU A 44 15.29 4.60 -7.49
C GLU A 44 14.18 3.75 -8.13
N ALA A 45 14.51 2.52 -8.51
CA ALA A 45 13.55 1.60 -9.11
C ALA A 45 12.42 1.27 -8.12
N TYR A 46 12.76 1.11 -6.83
CA TYR A 46 11.80 0.96 -5.75
C TYR A 46 10.86 2.18 -5.67
N ALA A 47 11.41 3.39 -5.62
CA ALA A 47 10.62 4.61 -5.49
C ALA A 47 9.61 4.77 -6.65
N LEU A 48 10.02 4.49 -7.89
CA LEU A 48 9.13 4.52 -9.05
C LEU A 48 7.99 3.51 -8.93
N ARG A 49 8.28 2.26 -8.56
CA ARG A 49 7.26 1.23 -8.35
C ARG A 49 6.28 1.63 -7.24
N GLN A 50 6.78 2.15 -6.12
CA GLN A 50 5.92 2.56 -5.01
C GLN A 50 5.05 3.76 -5.32
N GLN A 51 5.55 4.73 -6.08
CA GLN A 51 4.73 5.87 -6.50
C GLN A 51 3.56 5.45 -7.39
N ALA A 52 3.78 4.47 -8.28
CA ALA A 52 2.74 3.90 -9.12
C ALA A 52 1.72 3.10 -8.29
N ALA A 53 2.18 2.22 -7.39
CA ALA A 53 1.31 1.44 -6.53
C ALA A 53 0.47 2.30 -5.58
N LEU A 54 1.07 3.35 -5.00
CA LEU A 54 0.39 4.30 -4.09
C LEU A 54 -0.65 5.17 -4.80
N ALA A 55 -0.60 5.31 -6.13
CA ALA A 55 -1.47 6.22 -6.87
C ALA A 55 -2.96 5.96 -6.60
N ARG A 56 -3.37 4.69 -6.51
CA ARG A 56 -4.76 4.29 -6.24
C ARG A 56 -5.27 4.68 -4.85
N PHE A 57 -4.37 4.85 -3.89
CA PHE A 57 -4.69 5.16 -2.50
C PHE A 57 -4.60 6.66 -2.21
N ARG A 58 -4.26 7.49 -3.21
CA ARG A 58 -4.19 8.93 -3.02
C ARG A 58 -5.59 9.53 -2.89
N PRO A 59 -5.77 10.54 -2.01
CA PRO A 59 -6.98 11.35 -2.01
C PRO A 59 -7.26 11.91 -3.39
N GLY A 60 -8.53 11.91 -3.80
CA GLY A 60 -8.96 12.42 -5.10
C GLY A 60 -8.80 11.46 -6.27
N HIS A 61 -8.50 10.17 -6.03
CA HIS A 61 -8.57 9.16 -7.09
C HIS A 61 -9.98 9.11 -7.67
N ALA A 62 -10.11 9.45 -8.97
CA ALA A 62 -11.41 9.71 -9.61
C ALA A 62 -12.35 8.49 -9.53
N ASP A 63 -11.84 7.31 -9.84
CA ASP A 63 -12.65 6.08 -9.84
C ASP A 63 -13.15 5.70 -8.44
N ILE A 64 -12.30 5.90 -7.42
CA ILE A 64 -12.66 5.61 -6.03
C ILE A 64 -13.72 6.61 -5.58
N THR A 65 -13.49 7.90 -5.84
CA THR A 65 -14.46 8.96 -5.53
C THR A 65 -15.82 8.68 -6.17
N ALA A 66 -15.83 8.38 -7.47
CA ALA A 66 -17.06 8.06 -8.21
C ALA A 66 -17.77 6.84 -7.62
N ARG A 67 -17.03 5.79 -7.25
CA ARG A 67 -17.60 4.59 -6.62
C ARG A 67 -18.25 4.91 -5.27
N TYR A 68 -17.60 5.72 -4.44
CA TYR A 68 -18.19 6.16 -3.16
C TYR A 68 -19.41 7.04 -3.35
N THR A 69 -19.44 7.92 -4.37
CA THR A 69 -20.64 8.71 -4.71
C THR A 69 -21.84 7.81 -5.01
N VAL A 70 -21.67 6.74 -5.79
CA VAL A 70 -22.74 5.77 -6.09
C VAL A 70 -23.22 5.07 -4.82
N LEU A 71 -22.28 4.49 -4.04
CA LEU A 71 -22.63 3.75 -2.82
C LEU A 71 -23.36 4.62 -1.79
N LEU A 72 -22.94 5.87 -1.63
CA LEU A 72 -23.62 6.81 -0.75
C LEU A 72 -25.02 7.16 -1.28
N GLY A 73 -25.18 7.37 -2.59
CA GLY A 73 -26.48 7.59 -3.21
C GLY A 73 -27.44 6.42 -2.97
N GLU A 74 -26.98 5.18 -3.15
CA GLU A 74 -27.76 3.96 -2.89
C GLU A 74 -28.15 3.86 -1.41
N LEU A 75 -27.23 4.13 -0.49
CA LEU A 75 -27.47 4.08 0.96
C LEU A 75 -28.56 5.06 1.41
N PHE A 76 -28.57 6.29 0.85
CA PHE A 76 -29.56 7.30 1.22
C PHE A 76 -30.88 7.18 0.45
N ALA A 77 -30.89 6.55 -0.73
CA ALA A 77 -32.12 6.26 -1.48
C ALA A 77 -32.90 5.05 -0.93
N ALA A 78 -32.22 4.13 -0.22
CA ALA A 78 -32.81 2.96 0.42
C ALA A 78 -33.42 3.24 1.82
N GLN A 79 -33.46 4.50 2.24
CA GLN A 79 -34.16 4.97 3.45
C GLN A 79 -35.54 5.53 3.09
#